data_AF-F2I425-F1
#
_entry.id   AF-F2I425-F1
#
_cell.length_a   1.000
_cell.length_b   1.000
_cell.length_c   1.000
_cell.angle_alpha   90.00
_cell.angle_beta   90.00
_cell.angle_gamma   90.00
#
_symmetry.space_group_name_H-M   'P 1'
#
loop_
_entity.id
_entity.type
_entity.pdbx_description
1 polymer ?
#
loop_
_entity_poly.entity_id
_entity_poly.type
_entity_poly.pdbx_seq_one_letter_code
_entity_poly.pdbx_strand_id
1 'polypeptide(L)'
;MHALICKRAGKKYIVGDTGAGYAGKMLSMAAKKFGLKCKIFMGAKDIIRQKPNCDAIRKNGAEIIPVYSGSQTLVDAVSECMRYWVSNCDTTHMAVGSTVGPNIFIKICAWSTAQISRELIIQMNKEFGQIPKKLKLINCVGGGSSAAGFWNEFMDYNKQQVEFVGVEAGGPKKSKLHAAPLTNGSKIGILHGAAQYVIQDKDGQIGETSSISAGLDYPGISPLHCFLKDARRARYTSATDEEALQAYKLVSKLENLSPSLEPSHAFAEAIKIAPKLNKNTIICVNSCGDAKKDRAIIKKRLGFFK
;
A
#
# COMPACT_ATOMS: atom_id res chain seq x y z
N MET A 1 9.25 3.13 -12.50
CA MET A 1 10.39 2.20 -12.59
C MET A 1 10.10 1.00 -13.50
N HIS A 2 9.05 0.21 -13.27
CA HIS A 2 8.73 -0.97 -14.12
C HIS A 2 8.70 -0.71 -15.63
N ALA A 3 8.09 0.38 -16.10
CA ALA A 3 8.08 0.72 -17.52
C ALA A 3 9.49 0.94 -18.12
N LEU A 4 10.42 1.48 -17.33
CA LEU A 4 11.83 1.62 -17.74
C LEU A 4 12.51 0.26 -17.85
N ILE A 5 12.30 -0.65 -16.89
CA ILE A 5 12.81 -2.03 -16.98
C ILE A 5 12.25 -2.70 -18.23
N CYS A 6 10.92 -2.65 -18.41
CA CYS A 6 10.23 -3.27 -19.54
C CYS A 6 10.84 -2.84 -20.87
N LYS A 7 11.01 -1.52 -21.06
CA LYS A 7 11.66 -0.96 -22.26
C LYS A 7 13.12 -1.41 -22.40
N ARG A 8 13.90 -1.36 -21.31
CA ARG A 8 15.32 -1.76 -21.31
C ARG A 8 15.53 -3.24 -21.61
N ALA A 9 14.57 -4.07 -21.23
CA ALA A 9 14.54 -5.51 -21.47
C ALA A 9 13.98 -5.89 -22.86
N GLY A 10 13.62 -4.90 -23.70
CA GLY A 10 13.08 -5.14 -25.04
C GLY A 10 11.68 -5.77 -25.05
N LYS A 11 10.96 -5.74 -23.92
CA LYS A 11 9.60 -6.30 -23.81
C LYS A 11 8.59 -5.34 -24.44
N LYS A 12 7.59 -5.90 -25.13
CA LYS A 12 6.57 -5.13 -25.85
C LYS A 12 5.34 -4.83 -24.97
N TYR A 13 5.07 -5.72 -24.03
CA TYR A 13 3.89 -5.67 -23.18
C TYR A 13 4.30 -5.41 -21.73
N ILE A 14 3.53 -4.58 -21.05
CA ILE A 14 3.57 -4.44 -19.60
C ILE A 14 2.21 -4.79 -19.02
N VAL A 15 2.21 -5.65 -18.01
CA VAL A 15 0.98 -6.06 -17.31
C VAL A 15 1.06 -5.65 -15.85
N GLY A 16 -0.09 -5.41 -15.24
CA GLY A 16 -0.20 -5.22 -13.80
C GLY A 16 -1.64 -5.47 -13.35
N ASP A 17 -1.82 -5.62 -12.05
CA ASP A 17 -3.12 -5.77 -11.41
C ASP A 17 -3.55 -4.47 -10.71
N THR A 18 -4.85 -4.35 -10.42
CA THR A 18 -5.34 -3.28 -9.57
C THR A 18 -6.69 -3.61 -8.93
N GLY A 19 -6.92 -3.13 -7.70
CA GLY A 19 -8.21 -3.15 -7.01
C GLY A 19 -8.86 -1.76 -7.06
N ALA A 20 -8.31 -0.80 -6.32
CA ALA A 20 -8.79 0.59 -6.33
C ALA A 20 -8.62 1.33 -7.68
N GLY A 21 -7.90 0.75 -8.65
CA GLY A 21 -7.66 1.34 -9.97
C GLY A 21 -6.50 2.33 -10.04
N TYR A 22 -5.98 2.81 -8.92
CA TYR A 22 -4.94 3.84 -8.91
C TYR A 22 -3.59 3.33 -9.46
N ALA A 23 -3.15 2.14 -9.01
CA ALA A 23 -1.92 1.53 -9.52
C ALA A 23 -2.01 1.24 -11.02
N GLY A 24 -3.15 0.70 -11.49
CA GLY A 24 -3.40 0.48 -12.92
C GLY A 24 -3.41 1.79 -13.71
N LYS A 25 -4.00 2.87 -13.17
CA LYS A 25 -3.97 4.20 -13.78
C LYS A 25 -2.54 4.70 -13.95
N MET A 26 -1.71 4.63 -12.91
CA MET A 26 -0.32 5.10 -12.99
C MET A 26 0.53 4.25 -13.93
N LEU A 27 0.32 2.92 -13.93
CA LEU A 27 1.01 2.02 -14.84
C LEU A 27 0.65 2.31 -16.30
N SER A 28 -0.63 2.52 -16.62
CA SER A 28 -1.09 2.86 -17.96
C SER A 28 -0.55 4.20 -18.45
N MET A 29 -0.45 5.21 -17.58
CA MET A 29 0.20 6.50 -17.90
C MET A 29 1.67 6.31 -18.27
N ALA A 30 2.40 5.53 -17.46
CA ALA A 30 3.81 5.23 -17.73
C ALA A 30 3.96 4.43 -19.03
N ALA A 31 3.15 3.40 -19.25
CA ALA A 31 3.17 2.60 -20.46
C ALA A 31 2.96 3.46 -21.72
N LYS A 32 1.96 4.37 -21.70
CA LYS A 32 1.72 5.33 -22.78
C LYS A 32 2.93 6.21 -23.05
N LYS A 33 3.56 6.77 -22.00
CA LYS A 33 4.76 7.62 -22.13
C LYS A 33 5.94 6.88 -22.78
N PHE A 34 6.07 5.58 -22.54
CA PHE A 34 7.17 4.77 -23.06
C PHE A 34 6.82 3.98 -24.33
N GLY A 35 5.61 4.11 -24.87
CA GLY A 35 5.17 3.40 -26.08
C GLY A 35 4.96 1.90 -25.87
N LEU A 36 4.62 1.48 -24.65
CA LEU A 36 4.39 0.07 -24.29
C LEU A 36 2.90 -0.29 -24.38
N LYS A 37 2.60 -1.52 -24.82
CA LYS A 37 1.23 -2.06 -24.75
C LYS A 37 0.92 -2.45 -23.31
N CYS A 38 -0.19 -1.96 -22.76
CA CYS A 38 -0.52 -2.14 -21.35
C CYS A 38 -1.81 -2.93 -21.18
N LYS A 39 -1.76 -3.98 -20.36
CA LYS A 39 -2.94 -4.75 -19.90
C LYS A 39 -3.04 -4.65 -18.38
N ILE A 40 -4.23 -4.30 -17.87
CA ILE A 40 -4.51 -4.17 -16.45
C ILE A 40 -5.54 -5.21 -16.02
N PHE A 41 -5.16 -6.14 -15.17
CA PHE A 41 -6.06 -7.12 -14.58
C PHE A 41 -6.82 -6.48 -13.42
N MET A 42 -8.15 -6.62 -13.41
CA MET A 42 -8.99 -5.99 -12.40
C MET A 42 -10.22 -6.85 -12.12
N GLY A 43 -10.54 -7.07 -10.85
CA GLY A 43 -11.72 -7.82 -10.43
C GLY A 43 -13.01 -7.19 -10.98
N ALA A 44 -13.96 -8.01 -11.43
CA ALA A 44 -15.21 -7.52 -12.02
C ALA A 44 -16.00 -6.60 -11.07
N LYS A 45 -16.01 -6.88 -9.76
CA LYS A 45 -16.64 -6.02 -8.75
C LYS A 45 -15.92 -4.68 -8.62
N ASP A 46 -14.58 -4.68 -8.69
CA ASP A 46 -13.75 -3.49 -8.58
C ASP A 46 -13.91 -2.59 -9.81
N ILE A 47 -14.04 -3.14 -11.01
CA ILE A 47 -14.30 -2.37 -12.24
C ILE A 47 -15.57 -1.52 -12.10
N ILE A 48 -16.63 -2.08 -11.51
CA ILE A 48 -17.89 -1.36 -11.30
C ILE A 48 -17.71 -0.25 -10.26
N ARG A 49 -17.06 -0.56 -9.14
CA ARG A 49 -16.88 0.38 -8.00
C ARG A 49 -15.91 1.53 -8.31
N GLN A 50 -14.95 1.31 -9.21
CA GLN A 50 -13.82 2.21 -9.47
C GLN A 50 -13.86 2.82 -10.88
N LYS A 51 -15.07 3.01 -11.45
CA LYS A 51 -15.30 3.54 -12.80
C LYS A 51 -14.40 4.74 -13.19
N PRO A 52 -14.20 5.77 -12.36
CA PRO A 52 -13.35 6.90 -12.72
C PRO A 52 -11.90 6.51 -13.05
N ASN A 53 -11.34 5.54 -12.32
CA ASN A 53 -9.99 5.05 -12.59
C ASN A 53 -9.97 4.14 -13.83
N CYS A 54 -11.00 3.31 -14.05
CA CYS A 54 -11.13 2.50 -15.26
C CYS A 54 -11.19 3.37 -16.53
N ASP A 55 -11.95 4.47 -16.49
CA ASP A 55 -12.05 5.40 -17.61
C ASP A 55 -10.69 6.07 -17.91
N ALA A 56 -9.92 6.43 -16.87
CA ALA A 56 -8.57 6.95 -17.03
C ALA A 56 -7.60 5.92 -17.64
N ILE A 57 -7.67 4.65 -17.20
CA ILE A 57 -6.86 3.54 -17.76
C ILE A 57 -7.14 3.38 -19.26
N ARG A 58 -8.42 3.36 -19.66
CA ARG A 58 -8.82 3.27 -21.07
C ARG A 58 -8.38 4.48 -21.88
N LYS A 59 -8.51 5.71 -21.32
CA LYS A 59 -8.03 6.95 -21.96
C LYS A 59 -6.51 6.96 -22.19
N ASN A 60 -5.76 6.21 -21.38
CA ASN A 60 -4.33 6.03 -21.57
C ASN A 60 -3.98 4.98 -22.65
N GLY A 61 -4.98 4.31 -23.25
CA GLY A 61 -4.79 3.28 -24.27
C GLY A 61 -4.46 1.90 -23.70
N ALA A 62 -4.67 1.68 -22.40
CA ALA A 62 -4.49 0.39 -21.77
C ALA A 62 -5.78 -0.44 -21.82
N GLU A 63 -5.62 -1.74 -22.01
CA GLU A 63 -6.71 -2.72 -21.97
C GLU A 63 -6.98 -3.14 -20.52
N ILE A 64 -8.25 -3.16 -20.12
CA ILE A 64 -8.65 -3.71 -18.82
C ILE A 64 -9.13 -5.14 -19.03
N ILE A 65 -8.50 -6.08 -18.35
CA ILE A 65 -8.85 -7.50 -18.36
C ILE A 65 -9.72 -7.78 -17.12
N PRO A 66 -11.04 -8.01 -17.30
CA PRO A 66 -11.93 -8.29 -16.19
C PRO A 66 -11.68 -9.70 -15.62
N VAL A 67 -11.61 -9.80 -14.29
CA VAL A 67 -11.43 -11.08 -13.58
C VAL A 67 -12.72 -11.47 -12.89
N TYR A 68 -13.26 -12.64 -13.26
CA TYR A 68 -14.53 -13.18 -12.78
C TYR A 68 -14.37 -14.34 -11.78
N SER A 69 -13.15 -14.85 -11.62
CA SER A 69 -12.84 -15.91 -10.67
C SER A 69 -12.95 -15.44 -9.22
N GLY A 70 -13.24 -16.39 -8.33
CA GLY A 70 -13.15 -16.22 -6.88
C GLY A 70 -13.98 -15.03 -6.36
N SER A 71 -13.34 -14.19 -5.53
CA SER A 71 -13.99 -13.04 -4.90
C SER A 71 -14.31 -11.91 -5.89
N GLN A 72 -13.66 -11.92 -7.06
CA GLN A 72 -13.71 -10.90 -8.12
C GLN A 72 -13.15 -9.56 -7.65
N THR A 73 -12.06 -9.61 -6.87
CA THR A 73 -11.37 -8.44 -6.30
C THR A 73 -9.86 -8.49 -6.60
N LEU A 74 -9.06 -7.64 -5.92
CA LEU A 74 -7.61 -7.54 -6.09
C LEU A 74 -6.88 -8.89 -6.02
N VAL A 75 -7.22 -9.77 -5.06
CA VAL A 75 -6.52 -11.06 -4.89
C VAL A 75 -6.61 -11.93 -6.15
N ASP A 76 -7.78 -11.97 -6.78
CA ASP A 76 -8.01 -12.70 -8.02
C ASP A 76 -7.32 -12.02 -9.20
N ALA A 77 -7.32 -10.68 -9.23
CA ALA A 77 -6.63 -9.90 -10.25
C ALA A 77 -5.12 -10.14 -10.25
N VAL A 78 -4.49 -10.22 -9.07
CA VAL A 78 -3.06 -10.58 -8.95
C VAL A 78 -2.84 -11.98 -9.49
N SER A 79 -3.67 -12.94 -9.11
CA SER A 79 -3.56 -14.34 -9.56
C SER A 79 -3.63 -14.46 -11.09
N GLU A 80 -4.61 -13.81 -11.73
CA GLU A 80 -4.74 -13.81 -13.19
C GLU A 80 -3.61 -13.06 -13.90
N CYS A 81 -3.14 -11.94 -13.33
CA CYS A 81 -1.98 -11.21 -13.84
C CYS A 81 -0.71 -12.08 -13.84
N MET A 82 -0.47 -12.82 -12.75
CA MET A 82 0.65 -13.75 -12.64
C MET A 82 0.53 -14.91 -13.65
N ARG A 83 -0.66 -15.52 -13.79
CA ARG A 83 -0.91 -16.57 -14.78
C ARG A 83 -0.63 -16.08 -16.20
N TYR A 84 -1.14 -14.90 -16.56
CA TYR A 84 -0.88 -14.30 -17.86
C TYR A 84 0.61 -14.06 -18.07
N TRP A 85 1.31 -13.50 -17.08
CA TRP A 85 2.74 -13.23 -17.21
C TRP A 85 3.56 -14.50 -17.40
N VAL A 86 3.29 -15.57 -16.64
CA VAL A 86 4.00 -16.85 -16.80
C VAL A 86 3.86 -17.40 -18.22
N SER A 87 2.65 -17.33 -18.80
CA SER A 87 2.41 -17.79 -20.18
C SER A 87 2.96 -16.87 -21.28
N ASN A 88 3.42 -15.66 -20.94
CA ASN A 88 3.82 -14.64 -21.92
C ASN A 88 5.16 -13.95 -21.57
N CYS A 89 5.98 -14.54 -20.70
CA CYS A 89 7.15 -13.89 -20.08
C CYS A 89 8.23 -13.48 -21.09
N ASP A 90 8.29 -14.13 -22.26
CA ASP A 90 9.20 -13.79 -23.35
C ASP A 90 8.97 -12.39 -23.92
N THR A 91 7.73 -11.91 -23.91
CA THR A 91 7.36 -10.60 -24.51
C THR A 91 6.80 -9.61 -23.50
N THR A 92 6.52 -10.05 -22.27
CA THR A 92 5.76 -9.32 -21.26
C THR A 92 6.55 -9.10 -19.97
N HIS A 93 6.54 -7.87 -19.49
CA HIS A 93 7.02 -7.49 -18.16
C HIS A 93 5.84 -7.37 -17.19
N MET A 94 5.88 -8.07 -16.05
CA MET A 94 4.91 -7.89 -14.97
C MET A 94 5.34 -6.78 -14.02
N ALA A 95 4.46 -5.81 -13.79
CA ALA A 95 4.63 -4.74 -12.83
C ALA A 95 3.85 -5.07 -11.56
N VAL A 96 4.55 -5.17 -10.43
CA VAL A 96 3.95 -5.42 -9.13
C VAL A 96 3.86 -4.10 -8.37
N GLY A 97 2.66 -3.73 -7.94
CA GLY A 97 2.36 -2.41 -7.39
C GLY A 97 2.86 -2.15 -5.96
N SER A 98 3.44 -3.15 -5.29
CA SER A 98 3.89 -3.05 -3.91
C SER A 98 5.12 -3.93 -3.62
N THR A 99 5.62 -3.89 -2.38
CA THR A 99 6.73 -4.74 -1.91
C THR A 99 6.27 -6.17 -1.60
N VAL A 100 5.45 -6.75 -2.47
CA VAL A 100 4.87 -8.09 -2.30
C VAL A 100 5.39 -9.04 -3.37
N GLY A 101 5.14 -10.33 -3.17
CA GLY A 101 5.55 -11.38 -4.10
C GLY A 101 7.05 -11.67 -4.08
N PRO A 102 7.58 -12.30 -5.15
CA PRO A 102 8.97 -12.76 -5.19
C PRO A 102 10.00 -11.65 -4.93
N ASN A 103 11.15 -12.04 -4.36
CA ASN A 103 12.24 -11.15 -3.91
C ASN A 103 12.58 -10.01 -4.89
N ILE A 104 12.63 -10.28 -6.20
CA ILE A 104 12.98 -9.25 -7.18
C ILE A 104 11.98 -8.09 -7.23
N PHE A 105 10.69 -8.34 -7.05
CA PHE A 105 9.66 -7.31 -7.04
C PHE A 105 9.74 -6.46 -5.77
N ILE A 106 10.07 -7.08 -4.64
CA ILE A 106 10.35 -6.37 -3.39
C ILE A 106 11.51 -5.39 -3.59
N LYS A 107 12.64 -5.87 -4.14
CA LYS A 107 13.82 -5.03 -4.41
C LYS A 107 13.51 -3.88 -5.35
N ILE A 108 12.84 -4.15 -6.47
CA ILE A 108 12.44 -3.13 -7.43
C ILE A 108 11.56 -2.08 -6.77
N CYS A 109 10.53 -2.51 -6.03
CA CYS A 109 9.57 -1.61 -5.42
C CYS A 109 10.22 -0.76 -4.32
N ALA A 110 10.93 -1.40 -3.38
CA ALA A 110 11.60 -0.72 -2.27
C ALA A 110 12.64 0.29 -2.77
N TRP A 111 13.44 -0.05 -3.78
CA TRP A 111 14.39 0.88 -4.39
C TRP A 111 13.68 2.06 -5.08
N SER A 112 12.56 1.79 -5.75
CA SER A 112 11.78 2.82 -6.44
C SER A 112 11.12 3.80 -5.48
N THR A 113 10.73 3.35 -4.29
CA THR A 113 10.07 4.17 -3.28
C THR A 113 11.04 4.79 -2.27
N ALA A 114 12.31 4.36 -2.23
CA ALA A 114 13.35 4.91 -1.35
C ALA A 114 13.59 6.42 -1.54
N GLN A 115 13.23 6.97 -2.70
CA GLN A 115 13.27 8.41 -2.94
C GLN A 115 12.52 9.22 -1.87
N ILE A 116 11.44 8.65 -1.31
CA ILE A 116 10.67 9.28 -0.23
C ILE A 116 11.56 9.58 0.99
N SER A 117 12.35 8.61 1.45
CA SER A 117 13.20 8.81 2.63
C SER A 117 14.45 9.62 2.34
N ARG A 118 14.98 9.58 1.10
CA ARG A 118 16.08 10.46 0.68
C ARG A 118 15.69 11.94 0.77
N GLU A 119 14.49 12.27 0.31
CA GLU A 119 13.93 13.62 0.47
C GLU A 119 13.65 13.94 1.93
N LEU A 120 13.14 12.98 2.70
CA LEU A 120 12.87 13.16 4.12
C LEU A 120 14.12 13.49 4.93
N ILE A 121 15.26 12.84 4.67
CA ILE A 121 16.53 13.14 5.35
C ILE A 121 16.91 14.61 5.15
N ILE A 122 16.81 15.11 3.91
CA ILE A 122 17.10 16.51 3.59
C ILE A 122 16.14 17.43 4.34
N GLN A 123 14.85 17.12 4.32
CA GLN A 123 13.81 17.91 4.99
C GLN A 123 13.98 17.92 6.52
N MET A 124 14.31 16.77 7.12
CA MET A 124 14.56 16.63 8.56
C MET A 124 15.78 17.45 9.00
N ASN A 125 16.87 17.40 8.25
CA ASN A 125 18.05 18.22 8.54
C ASN A 125 17.76 19.71 8.35
N LYS A 126 16.95 20.09 7.36
CA LYS A 126 16.54 21.48 7.15
C LYS A 126 15.68 22.01 8.31
N GLU A 127 14.72 21.21 8.77
CA GLU A 127 13.75 21.62 9.80
C GLU A 127 14.35 21.58 11.21
N PHE A 128 15.15 20.55 11.52
CA PHE A 128 15.62 20.28 12.87
C PHE A 128 17.15 20.42 13.04
N GLY A 129 17.88 20.78 11.99
CA GLY A 129 19.35 20.85 11.97
C GLY A 129 20.07 19.49 11.94
N GLN A 130 19.37 18.42 12.31
CA GLN A 130 19.84 17.04 12.38
C GLN A 130 18.65 16.08 12.39
N ILE A 131 18.89 14.78 12.21
CA ILE A 131 17.84 13.77 12.47
C ILE A 131 17.49 13.77 13.97
N PRO A 132 16.21 13.94 14.35
CA PRO A 132 15.81 14.03 15.76
C PRO A 132 16.29 12.84 16.61
N LYS A 133 16.64 13.11 17.87
CA LYS A 133 17.08 12.07 18.84
C LYS A 133 15.98 11.08 19.20
N LYS A 134 14.71 11.47 19.01
CA LYS A 134 13.53 10.64 19.21
C LYS A 134 12.57 10.90 18.05
N LEU A 135 12.64 10.06 17.03
CA LEU A 135 11.83 10.14 15.82
C LEU A 135 10.96 8.90 15.70
N LYS A 136 9.66 9.10 15.44
CA LYS A 136 8.73 8.04 15.06
C LYS A 136 8.30 8.24 13.62
N LEU A 137 8.63 7.28 12.76
CA LEU A 137 8.20 7.25 11.37
C LEU A 137 6.98 6.33 11.24
N ILE A 138 5.80 6.93 11.11
CA ILE A 138 4.52 6.22 11.10
C ILE A 138 3.99 6.14 9.66
N ASN A 139 3.62 4.95 9.22
CA ASN A 139 3.00 4.76 7.92
C ASN A 139 1.98 3.62 7.94
N CYS A 140 0.98 3.69 7.07
CA CYS A 140 0.05 2.59 6.86
C CYS A 140 0.74 1.45 6.08
N VAL A 141 0.32 0.22 6.31
CA VAL A 141 0.92 -0.97 5.70
C VAL A 141 -0.18 -1.87 5.13
N GLY A 142 -0.36 -1.80 3.81
CA GLY A 142 -1.11 -2.77 3.00
C GLY A 142 -0.13 -3.78 2.42
N GLY A 143 0.29 -3.61 1.16
CA GLY A 143 1.45 -4.37 0.63
C GLY A 143 2.83 -3.89 1.13
N GLY A 144 2.92 -2.68 1.71
CA GLY A 144 4.12 -2.18 2.39
C GLY A 144 5.04 -1.22 1.61
N SER A 145 4.82 -1.00 0.32
CA SER A 145 5.76 -0.21 -0.51
C SER A 145 6.00 1.23 -0.05
N SER A 146 4.93 1.90 0.40
CA SER A 146 4.99 3.23 0.98
C SER A 146 5.83 3.26 2.26
N ALA A 147 5.65 2.26 3.14
CA ALA A 147 6.37 2.16 4.41
C ALA A 147 7.85 1.80 4.18
N ALA A 148 8.12 0.82 3.33
CA ALA A 148 9.48 0.46 2.93
C ALA A 148 10.26 1.65 2.35
N GLY A 149 9.62 2.44 1.47
CA GLY A 149 10.26 3.63 0.88
C GLY A 149 10.50 4.75 1.88
N PHE A 150 9.53 4.99 2.77
CA PHE A 150 9.61 6.01 3.83
C PHE A 150 10.62 5.68 4.92
N TRP A 151 10.91 4.40 5.14
CA TRP A 151 11.87 3.95 6.16
C TRP A 151 13.27 3.64 5.60
N ASN A 152 13.44 3.61 4.26
CA ASN A 152 14.63 3.04 3.62
C ASN A 152 15.96 3.63 4.12
N GLU A 153 16.15 4.95 4.01
CA GLU A 153 17.38 5.63 4.46
C GLU A 153 17.55 5.66 5.98
N PHE A 154 16.56 5.19 6.74
CA PHE A 154 16.59 5.12 8.20
C PHE A 154 16.84 3.69 8.74
N MET A 155 16.97 2.69 7.87
CA MET A 155 17.04 1.27 8.27
C MET A 155 18.16 1.01 9.28
N ASP A 156 19.33 1.61 9.07
CA ASP A 156 20.53 1.42 9.89
C ASP A 156 20.60 2.35 11.11
N TYR A 157 19.65 3.27 11.26
CA TYR A 157 19.57 4.08 12.48
C TYR A 157 19.23 3.21 13.68
N ASN A 158 19.79 3.57 14.83
CA ASN A 158 19.45 2.95 16.10
C ASN A 158 17.93 3.01 16.34
N LYS A 159 17.30 1.86 16.63
CA LYS A 159 15.84 1.76 16.78
C LYS A 159 15.26 2.56 17.95
N GLN A 160 16.07 2.87 18.97
CA GLN A 160 15.68 3.76 20.06
C GLN A 160 15.70 5.24 19.65
N GLN A 161 16.51 5.60 18.65
CA GLN A 161 16.49 6.92 18.03
C GLN A 161 15.35 7.05 17.01
N VAL A 162 15.26 6.11 16.06
CA VAL A 162 14.28 6.11 14.96
C VAL A 162 13.43 4.85 15.00
N GLU A 163 12.20 5.00 15.51
CA GLU A 163 11.22 3.92 15.55
C GLU A 163 10.35 3.90 14.29
N PHE A 164 10.18 2.71 13.71
CA PHE A 164 9.25 2.47 12.61
C PHE A 164 7.93 1.93 13.15
N VAL A 165 6.82 2.57 12.79
CA VAL A 165 5.48 2.17 13.20
C VAL A 165 4.63 1.91 11.97
N GLY A 166 4.38 0.63 11.68
CA GLY A 166 3.47 0.20 10.63
C GLY A 166 2.03 0.08 11.14
N VAL A 167 1.08 0.66 10.41
CA VAL A 167 -0.34 0.62 10.77
C VAL A 167 -1.13 -0.15 9.72
N GLU A 168 -1.56 -1.36 10.06
CA GLU A 168 -2.41 -2.21 9.23
C GLU A 168 -3.90 -1.85 9.39
N ALA A 169 -4.74 -2.36 8.49
CA ALA A 169 -6.18 -2.13 8.56
C ALA A 169 -6.84 -3.09 9.55
N GLY A 170 -7.33 -2.55 10.66
CA GLY A 170 -8.08 -3.29 11.68
C GLY A 170 -9.51 -3.64 11.27
N GLY A 171 -9.97 -3.15 10.12
CA GLY A 171 -11.31 -3.38 9.59
C GLY A 171 -12.42 -2.68 10.40
N PRO A 172 -13.69 -3.02 10.14
CA PRO A 172 -14.83 -2.46 10.86
C PRO A 172 -14.84 -2.88 12.33
N LYS A 173 -15.03 -1.94 13.26
CA LYS A 173 -14.97 -2.20 14.72
C LYS A 173 -15.89 -3.31 15.24
N LYS A 174 -17.01 -3.57 14.55
CA LYS A 174 -18.00 -4.61 14.91
C LYS A 174 -17.85 -5.90 14.10
N SER A 175 -16.77 -6.04 13.35
CA SER A 175 -16.46 -7.22 12.53
C SER A 175 -15.26 -7.95 13.11
N LYS A 176 -15.14 -9.25 12.79
CA LYS A 176 -13.89 -10.00 12.97
C LYS A 176 -12.96 -9.88 11.76
N LEU A 177 -13.49 -9.41 10.62
CA LEU A 177 -12.72 -9.23 9.39
C LEU A 177 -11.81 -8.00 9.50
N HIS A 178 -10.57 -8.17 9.08
CA HIS A 178 -9.53 -7.15 9.07
C HIS A 178 -8.51 -7.47 7.96
N ALA A 179 -7.56 -6.57 7.70
CA ALA A 179 -6.40 -6.81 6.84
C ALA A 179 -5.11 -6.41 7.59
N ALA A 180 -4.84 -7.15 8.68
CA ALA A 180 -3.77 -6.89 9.64
C ALA A 180 -3.02 -8.16 10.07
N PRO A 181 -2.39 -8.89 9.12
CA PRO A 181 -1.73 -10.16 9.41
C PRO A 181 -0.56 -10.04 10.40
N LEU A 182 0.21 -8.94 10.39
CA LEU A 182 1.34 -8.77 11.31
C LEU A 182 0.88 -8.49 12.75
N THR A 183 -0.15 -7.66 12.90
CA THR A 183 -0.70 -7.22 14.18
C THR A 183 -1.45 -8.35 14.89
N ASN A 184 -2.23 -9.13 14.14
CA ASN A 184 -3.07 -10.20 14.70
C ASN A 184 -2.38 -11.56 14.76
N GLY A 185 -1.05 -11.60 14.60
CA GLY A 185 -0.26 -12.82 14.78
C GLY A 185 -0.67 -13.95 13.82
N SER A 186 -1.00 -13.60 12.57
CA SER A 186 -1.27 -14.59 11.54
C SER A 186 -0.12 -15.60 11.40
N LYS A 187 -0.39 -16.75 10.80
CA LYS A 187 0.66 -17.73 10.52
C LYS A 187 1.39 -17.38 9.23
N ILE A 188 2.61 -17.90 9.09
CA ILE A 188 3.32 -17.86 7.81
C ILE A 188 2.60 -18.81 6.84
N GLY A 189 2.39 -18.35 5.62
CA GLY A 189 1.89 -19.11 4.48
C GLY A 189 2.55 -18.66 3.19
N ILE A 190 2.22 -19.31 2.09
CA ILE A 190 2.75 -18.99 0.77
C ILE A 190 1.62 -18.39 -0.07
N LEU A 191 1.75 -17.12 -0.43
CA LEU A 191 0.79 -16.42 -1.28
C LEU A 191 1.53 -15.58 -2.32
N HIS A 192 1.05 -15.59 -3.56
CA HIS A 192 1.56 -14.77 -4.67
C HIS A 192 3.09 -14.82 -4.82
N GLY A 193 3.69 -16.00 -4.61
CA GLY A 193 5.12 -16.25 -4.83
C GLY A 193 6.04 -15.86 -3.68
N ALA A 194 5.52 -15.66 -2.45
CA ALA A 194 6.37 -15.42 -1.28
C ALA A 194 5.84 -16.05 0.01
N ALA A 195 6.77 -16.51 0.86
CA ALA A 195 6.51 -16.86 2.25
C ALA A 195 6.31 -15.57 3.06
N GLN A 196 5.14 -15.43 3.68
CA GLN A 196 4.74 -14.22 4.39
C GLN A 196 3.71 -14.52 5.47
N TYR A 197 3.53 -13.60 6.42
CA TYR A 197 2.35 -13.59 7.27
C TYR A 197 1.10 -13.38 6.43
N VAL A 198 0.12 -14.27 6.56
CA VAL A 198 -1.09 -14.25 5.73
C VAL A 198 -2.31 -14.67 6.53
N ILE A 199 -3.42 -13.98 6.30
CA ILE A 199 -4.72 -14.34 6.84
C ILE A 199 -5.18 -15.60 6.10
N GLN A 200 -5.29 -16.69 6.85
CA GLN A 200 -5.69 -17.99 6.35
C GLN A 200 -6.47 -18.76 7.41
N ASP A 201 -7.30 -19.69 6.97
CA ASP A 201 -8.02 -20.59 7.86
C ASP A 201 -7.12 -21.73 8.39
N LYS A 202 -7.72 -22.65 9.14
CA LYS A 202 -7.02 -23.79 9.75
C LYS A 202 -6.42 -24.76 8.71
N ASP A 203 -6.98 -24.78 7.51
CA ASP A 203 -6.60 -25.67 6.41
C ASP A 203 -5.62 -24.98 5.44
N GLY A 204 -5.22 -23.74 5.74
CA GLY A 204 -4.29 -22.95 4.95
C GLY A 204 -4.93 -22.26 3.75
N GLN A 205 -6.27 -22.22 3.66
CA GLN A 205 -6.95 -21.46 2.62
C GLN A 205 -6.90 -19.97 2.94
N ILE A 206 -6.67 -19.14 1.92
CA ILE A 206 -6.57 -17.69 2.09
C ILE A 206 -7.91 -17.15 2.59
N GLY A 207 -7.87 -16.47 3.73
CA GLY A 207 -9.05 -15.93 4.38
C GLY A 207 -9.52 -14.63 3.75
N GLU A 208 -10.81 -14.33 3.94
CA GLU A 208 -11.38 -13.05 3.55
C GLU A 208 -10.89 -11.91 4.46
N THR A 209 -10.79 -10.72 3.88
CA THR A 209 -10.41 -9.49 4.59
C THR A 209 -11.50 -8.42 4.48
N SER A 210 -11.39 -7.40 5.33
CA SER A 210 -12.24 -6.21 5.19
C SER A 210 -11.48 -4.97 5.66
N SER A 211 -11.51 -3.94 4.82
CA SER A 211 -11.12 -2.58 5.17
C SER A 211 -11.94 -1.58 4.37
N ILE A 212 -12.23 -0.43 4.96
CA ILE A 212 -12.77 0.71 4.21
C ILE A 212 -11.78 1.23 3.16
N SER A 213 -10.49 0.96 3.33
CA SER A 213 -9.42 1.40 2.45
C SER A 213 -8.98 0.27 1.52
N ALA A 214 -9.38 0.34 0.26
CA ALA A 214 -9.07 -0.69 -0.74
C ALA A 214 -7.56 -0.89 -0.96
N GLY A 215 -6.70 0.10 -0.65
CA GLY A 215 -5.24 -0.05 -0.75
C GLY A 215 -4.61 -0.84 0.40
N LEU A 216 -5.35 -1.05 1.50
CA LEU A 216 -4.92 -1.85 2.66
C LEU A 216 -5.62 -3.22 2.73
N ASP A 217 -6.68 -3.43 1.94
CA ASP A 217 -7.49 -4.65 1.94
C ASP A 217 -6.79 -5.81 1.19
N TYR A 218 -5.77 -6.39 1.81
CA TYR A 218 -4.97 -7.49 1.28
C TYR A 218 -4.71 -8.54 2.37
N PRO A 219 -4.90 -9.84 2.12
CA PRO A 219 -4.76 -10.89 3.13
C PRO A 219 -3.31 -11.21 3.51
N GLY A 220 -2.36 -10.90 2.63
CA GLY A 220 -0.93 -11.11 2.87
C GLY A 220 -0.22 -9.82 3.29
N ILE A 221 1.11 -9.89 3.31
CA ILE A 221 1.97 -8.75 3.61
C ILE A 221 3.35 -8.97 3.00
N SER A 222 4.08 -7.89 2.75
CA SER A 222 5.46 -7.97 2.29
C SER A 222 6.35 -8.86 3.18
N PRO A 223 7.10 -9.81 2.61
CA PRO A 223 8.15 -10.55 3.35
C PRO A 223 9.17 -9.65 4.04
N LEU A 224 9.52 -8.49 3.43
CA LEU A 224 10.36 -7.49 4.09
C LEU A 224 9.75 -6.99 5.42
N HIS A 225 8.45 -6.73 5.45
CA HIS A 225 7.77 -6.28 6.66
C HIS A 225 7.64 -7.40 7.71
N CYS A 226 7.48 -8.66 7.26
CA CYS A 226 7.58 -9.84 8.14
C CYS A 226 8.94 -9.87 8.85
N PHE A 227 10.04 -9.76 8.07
CA PHE A 227 11.39 -9.73 8.61
C PHE A 227 11.60 -8.56 9.57
N LEU A 228 11.16 -7.35 9.22
CA LEU A 228 11.28 -6.17 10.09
C LEU A 228 10.53 -6.33 11.42
N LYS A 229 9.38 -7.02 11.42
CA LYS A 229 8.63 -7.37 12.63
C LYS A 229 9.44 -8.32 13.51
N ASP A 230 9.90 -9.42 12.93
CA ASP A 230 10.54 -10.50 13.68
C ASP A 230 11.93 -10.11 14.19
N ALA A 231 12.66 -9.30 13.42
CA ALA A 231 13.90 -8.64 13.84
C ALA A 231 13.67 -7.51 14.87
N ARG A 232 12.42 -7.17 15.19
CA ARG A 232 12.03 -6.06 16.08
C ARG A 232 12.62 -4.72 15.65
N ARG A 233 12.78 -4.51 14.34
CA ARG A 233 13.20 -3.23 13.75
C ARG A 233 12.01 -2.30 13.56
N ALA A 234 10.84 -2.86 13.26
CA ALA A 234 9.59 -2.13 13.16
C ALA A 234 8.53 -2.74 14.10
N ARG A 235 7.70 -1.87 14.68
CA ARG A 235 6.50 -2.27 15.42
C ARG A 235 5.29 -2.14 14.50
N TYR A 236 4.39 -3.10 14.58
CA TYR A 236 3.13 -3.08 13.84
C TYR A 236 1.94 -2.98 14.79
N THR A 237 0.92 -2.29 14.34
CA THR A 237 -0.37 -2.14 15.02
C THR A 237 -1.45 -1.96 13.95
N SER A 238 -2.70 -1.79 14.37
CA SER A 238 -3.82 -1.59 13.46
C SER A 238 -4.67 -0.40 13.87
N ALA A 239 -5.35 0.19 12.88
CA ALA A 239 -6.43 1.14 13.09
C ALA A 239 -7.72 0.62 12.43
N THR A 240 -8.83 0.72 13.13
CA THR A 240 -10.16 0.38 12.61
C THR A 240 -10.63 1.38 11.56
N ASP A 241 -11.61 0.99 10.75
CA ASP A 241 -12.26 1.87 9.78
C ASP A 241 -12.78 3.16 10.42
N GLU A 242 -13.37 3.03 11.62
CA GLU A 242 -13.89 4.16 12.37
C GLU A 242 -12.77 5.10 12.86
N GLU A 243 -11.64 4.56 13.34
CA GLU A 243 -10.49 5.35 13.75
C GLU A 243 -9.87 6.10 12.55
N ALA A 244 -9.73 5.43 11.41
CA ALA A 244 -9.23 6.05 10.18
C ALA A 244 -10.15 7.19 9.71
N LEU A 245 -11.47 7.00 9.76
CA LEU A 245 -12.44 8.04 9.41
C LEU A 245 -12.41 9.24 10.37
N GLN A 246 -12.23 9.01 11.68
CA GLN A 246 -12.06 10.11 12.63
C GLN A 246 -10.74 10.85 12.42
N ALA A 247 -9.66 10.14 12.10
CA ALA A 247 -8.39 10.74 11.78
C ALA A 247 -8.46 11.59 10.51
N TYR A 248 -9.10 11.09 9.45
CA TYR A 248 -9.40 11.88 8.24
C TYR A 248 -10.10 13.18 8.60
N LYS A 249 -11.20 13.09 9.37
CA LYS A 249 -12.00 14.23 9.79
C LYS A 249 -11.18 15.27 10.55
N LEU A 250 -10.34 14.82 11.47
CA LEU A 250 -9.52 15.69 12.30
C LEU A 250 -8.44 16.39 11.46
N VAL A 251 -7.67 15.64 10.69
CA VAL A 251 -6.59 16.16 9.85
C VAL A 251 -7.13 17.14 8.81
N SER A 252 -8.22 16.80 8.11
CA SER A 252 -8.81 17.71 7.13
C SER A 252 -9.40 18.97 7.74
N LYS A 253 -9.89 18.91 8.98
CA LYS A 253 -10.38 20.10 9.69
C LYS A 253 -9.24 21.03 10.12
N LEU A 254 -8.09 20.47 10.52
CA LEU A 254 -7.02 21.24 11.15
C LEU A 254 -5.92 21.69 10.18
N GLU A 255 -5.58 20.87 9.18
CA GLU A 255 -4.31 21.01 8.44
C GLU A 255 -4.47 21.39 6.96
N ASN A 256 -5.68 21.70 6.48
CA ASN A 256 -5.97 21.89 5.04
C ASN A 256 -5.42 20.75 4.15
N LEU A 257 -5.42 19.53 4.71
CA LEU A 257 -4.94 18.30 4.09
C LEU A 257 -6.10 17.30 3.99
N SER A 258 -6.35 16.75 2.81
CA SER A 258 -7.32 15.66 2.61
C SER A 258 -6.59 14.34 2.33
N PRO A 259 -6.09 13.64 3.37
CA PRO A 259 -5.40 12.37 3.19
C PRO A 259 -6.38 11.31 2.64
N SER A 260 -5.89 10.42 1.78
CA SER A 260 -6.64 9.21 1.45
C SER A 260 -6.87 8.34 2.69
N LEU A 261 -7.79 7.38 2.60
CA LEU A 261 -8.13 6.52 3.74
C LEU A 261 -6.97 5.64 4.19
N GLU A 262 -6.01 5.30 3.31
CA GLU A 262 -4.78 4.58 3.64
C GLU A 262 -3.95 5.34 4.71
N PRO A 263 -3.35 6.53 4.43
CA PRO A 263 -2.60 7.29 5.43
C PRO A 263 -3.46 7.79 6.60
N SER A 264 -4.78 7.84 6.45
CA SER A 264 -5.67 8.13 7.59
C SER A 264 -5.55 7.09 8.71
N HIS A 265 -5.19 5.83 8.40
CA HIS A 265 -4.84 4.84 9.43
C HIS A 265 -3.55 5.21 10.17
N ALA A 266 -2.53 5.70 9.45
CA ALA A 266 -1.28 6.16 10.04
C ALA A 266 -1.51 7.38 10.95
N PHE A 267 -2.33 8.33 10.50
CA PHE A 267 -2.75 9.46 11.32
C PHE A 267 -3.52 9.03 12.57
N ALA A 268 -4.39 8.02 12.47
CA ALA A 268 -5.12 7.50 13.64
C ALA A 268 -4.17 7.01 14.74
N GLU A 269 -3.10 6.28 14.38
CA GLU A 269 -2.06 5.88 15.33
C GLU A 269 -1.33 7.10 15.90
N ALA A 270 -0.94 8.06 15.05
CA ALA A 270 -0.26 9.28 15.49
C ALA A 270 -1.09 10.05 16.52
N ILE A 271 -2.37 10.28 16.25
CA ILE A 271 -3.33 10.96 17.14
C ILE A 271 -3.47 10.20 18.47
N LYS A 272 -3.52 8.86 18.42
CA LYS A 272 -3.66 8.00 19.60
C LYS A 272 -2.43 8.02 20.51
N ILE A 273 -1.22 8.08 19.93
CA ILE A 273 0.03 8.00 20.71
C ILE A 273 0.57 9.37 21.12
N ALA A 274 0.36 10.43 20.33
CA ALA A 274 0.98 11.74 20.57
C ALA A 274 0.77 12.28 22.01
N PRO A 275 -0.43 12.20 22.63
CA PRO A 275 -0.64 12.69 23.99
C PRO A 275 0.17 11.96 25.07
N LYS A 276 0.70 10.77 24.76
CA LYS A 276 1.46 9.90 25.68
C LYS A 276 2.98 10.09 25.55
N LEU A 277 3.43 10.88 24.56
CA LEU A 277 4.84 11.06 24.27
C LEU A 277 5.40 12.29 24.99
N ASN A 278 6.71 12.27 25.23
CA ASN A 278 7.42 13.46 25.66
C ASN A 278 7.38 14.52 24.55
N LYS A 279 7.23 15.80 24.93
CA LYS A 279 7.16 16.96 24.02
C LYS A 279 8.31 17.05 23.00
N ASN A 280 9.47 16.46 23.30
CA ASN A 280 10.65 16.45 22.41
C ASN A 280 10.65 15.26 21.43
N THR A 281 9.60 14.44 21.40
CA THR A 281 9.47 13.32 20.47
C THR A 281 8.86 13.82 19.17
N ILE A 282 9.58 13.68 18.06
CA ILE A 282 9.08 14.05 16.74
C ILE A 282 8.33 12.87 16.14
N ILE A 283 7.11 13.12 15.64
CA ILE A 283 6.35 12.18 14.84
C ILE A 283 6.35 12.67 13.40
N CYS A 284 6.69 11.79 12.46
CA CYS A 284 6.51 12.02 11.04
C CYS A 284 5.56 10.96 10.48
N VAL A 285 4.45 11.40 9.92
CA VAL A 285 3.45 10.54 9.28
C VAL A 285 3.59 10.66 7.77
N ASN A 286 3.75 9.54 7.07
CA ASN A 286 3.76 9.55 5.62
C ASN A 286 2.33 9.65 5.05
N SER A 287 1.96 10.81 4.52
CA SER A 287 0.68 11.03 3.84
C SER A 287 0.75 10.54 2.38
N CYS A 288 0.69 9.22 2.18
CA CYS A 288 1.04 8.58 0.91
C CYS A 288 0.00 8.64 -0.21
N GLY A 289 -1.04 9.46 -0.08
CA GLY A 289 -2.05 9.64 -1.12
C GLY A 289 -3.17 10.59 -0.74
N ASP A 290 -3.90 11.10 -1.74
CA ASP A 290 -4.95 12.09 -1.58
C ASP A 290 -6.37 11.50 -1.66
N ALA A 291 -7.32 12.13 -0.97
CA ALA A 291 -8.69 11.64 -0.81
C ALA A 291 -9.56 11.69 -2.08
N LYS A 292 -9.08 12.16 -3.24
CA LYS A 292 -9.92 12.28 -4.46
C LYS A 292 -10.54 10.95 -4.85
N LYS A 293 -9.81 9.85 -4.67
CA LYS A 293 -10.30 8.48 -4.93
C LYS A 293 -11.33 7.99 -3.90
N ASP A 294 -11.33 8.55 -2.70
CA ASP A 294 -12.17 8.09 -1.58
C ASP A 294 -13.42 8.96 -1.36
N ARG A 295 -13.62 10.01 -2.17
CA ARG A 295 -14.71 10.99 -2.02
C ARG A 295 -16.09 10.36 -1.85
N ALA A 296 -16.42 9.33 -2.62
CA ALA A 296 -17.72 8.66 -2.54
C ALA A 296 -17.90 7.92 -1.20
N ILE A 297 -16.84 7.27 -0.73
CA ILE A 297 -16.81 6.55 0.54
C ILE A 297 -16.92 7.54 1.70
N ILE A 298 -16.12 8.60 1.68
CA ILE A 298 -16.11 9.67 2.68
C ILE A 298 -17.49 10.33 2.74
N LYS A 299 -18.06 10.72 1.59
CA LYS A 299 -19.40 11.32 1.52
C LYS A 299 -20.45 10.41 2.14
N LYS A 300 -20.40 9.10 1.84
CA LYS A 300 -21.35 8.11 2.38
C LYS A 300 -21.21 7.93 3.90
N ARG A 301 -19.99 7.94 4.43
CA ARG A 301 -19.70 7.58 5.83
C ARG A 301 -19.68 8.78 6.79
N LEU A 302 -19.29 9.96 6.29
CA LEU A 302 -19.10 11.17 7.11
C LEU A 302 -19.96 12.36 6.66
N GLY A 303 -20.70 12.22 5.55
CA GLY A 303 -21.39 13.36 4.92
C GLY A 303 -20.46 14.25 4.11
N PHE A 304 -20.90 15.46 3.78
CA PHE A 304 -20.06 16.42 3.07
C PHE A 304 -18.99 17.00 4.00
N PHE A 305 -17.73 16.80 3.63
CA PHE A 305 -16.57 17.45 4.22
C PHE A 305 -15.87 18.27 3.13
N LYS A 306 -15.55 19.53 3.43
CA LYS A 306 -14.70 20.37 2.57
C LYS A 306 -13.27 19.88 2.61
#